data_AF-A0AAV4BWV2-F1
#
_entry.id   AF-A0AAV4BWV2-F1
#
_cell.length_a   1.000
_cell.length_b   1.000
_cell.length_c   1.000
_cell.angle_alpha   90.00
_cell.angle_beta   90.00
_cell.angle_gamma   90.00
#
_symmetry.space_group_name_H-M   'P 1'
#
loop_
_entity.id
_entity.type
_entity.pdbx_description
1 polymer ?
#
loop_
_entity_poly.entity_id
_entity_poly.type
_entity_poly.pdbx_seq_one_letter_code
_entity_poly.pdbx_strand_id
1 'polypeptide(L)'
;MPFTTNIGTPQGDSLSPVLFIVYLEHALRDIRPVQNDKQESVPAEIIYADDIDFIGKKDADVNSIEKTLKTHCLKVNVDKTEHTSVRKDSEDWKTTKKVGSLLGSKEDIEHRKHLSKIAFNKLTNIWKSGNKTKQKTKIKLYNSLVKSTTVALVL
;
A
#
# COMPACT_ATOMS: atom_id res chain seq x y z
N MET A 1 -26.52 21.85 17.11
CA MET A 1 -25.69 21.04 18.03
C MET A 1 -24.63 20.35 17.20
N PRO A 2 -23.32 20.51 17.46
CA PRO A 2 -22.30 19.75 16.75
C PRO A 2 -22.36 18.27 17.15
N PHE A 3 -22.15 17.38 16.19
CA PHE A 3 -22.02 15.94 16.45
C PHE A 3 -20.72 15.67 17.21
N THR A 4 -20.79 14.91 18.30
CA THR A 4 -19.63 14.50 19.09
C THR A 4 -19.20 13.10 18.68
N THR A 5 -17.95 12.95 18.28
CA THR A 5 -17.36 11.66 17.92
C THR A 5 -16.62 11.09 19.12
N ASN A 6 -17.03 9.92 19.61
CA ASN A 6 -16.43 9.28 20.79
C ASN A 6 -15.34 8.25 20.44
N ILE A 7 -15.23 7.83 19.17
CA ILE A 7 -14.26 6.84 18.70
C ILE A 7 -13.67 7.33 17.37
N GLY A 8 -12.33 7.26 17.28
CA GLY A 8 -11.59 7.64 16.08
C GLY A 8 -11.01 9.05 16.14
N THR A 9 -10.16 9.33 15.15
CA THR A 9 -9.51 10.63 14.98
C THR A 9 -10.01 11.30 13.69
N PRO A 10 -10.07 12.65 13.64
CA PRO A 10 -10.59 13.35 12.46
C PRO A 10 -9.67 13.15 11.24
N GLN A 11 -10.23 12.86 10.08
CA GLN A 11 -9.49 12.78 8.82
C GLN A 11 -9.07 14.19 8.35
N GLY A 12 -7.82 14.34 7.93
CA GLY A 12 -7.26 15.62 7.49
C GLY A 12 -6.55 16.42 8.60
N ASP A 13 -6.65 15.99 9.85
CA ASP A 13 -5.81 16.50 10.93
C ASP A 13 -4.40 15.88 10.85
N SER A 14 -3.37 16.70 11.01
CA SER A 14 -1.96 16.28 10.87
C SER A 14 -1.51 15.30 11.95
N LEU A 15 -2.15 15.30 13.12
CA LEU A 15 -1.79 14.43 14.25
C LEU A 15 -2.51 13.07 14.17
N SER A 16 -3.66 13.00 13.52
CA SER A 16 -4.47 11.79 13.39
C SER A 16 -3.72 10.56 12.88
N PRO A 17 -2.87 10.63 11.82
CA PRO A 17 -2.13 9.46 11.34
C PRO A 17 -1.15 8.91 12.38
N VAL A 18 -0.47 9.80 13.10
CA VAL A 18 0.51 9.40 14.13
C VAL A 18 -0.19 8.72 15.30
N LEU A 19 -1.31 9.29 15.77
CA LEU A 19 -2.10 8.69 16.84
C LEU A 19 -2.65 7.32 16.44
N PHE A 20 -3.12 7.19 15.20
CA PHE A 20 -3.61 5.90 14.69
C PHE A 20 -2.48 4.85 14.66
N ILE A 21 -1.29 5.20 14.17
CA ILE A 21 -0.14 4.26 14.13
C ILE A 21 0.26 3.82 15.54
N VAL A 22 0.34 4.75 16.50
CA VAL A 22 0.68 4.41 17.90
C VAL A 22 -0.38 3.49 18.51
N TYR A 23 -1.65 3.75 18.24
CA TYR A 23 -2.76 2.92 18.69
C TYR A 23 -2.74 1.52 18.07
N LEU A 24 -2.52 1.43 16.76
CA LEU A 24 -2.43 0.18 16.03
C LEU A 24 -1.23 -0.66 16.50
N GLU A 25 -0.05 -0.05 16.69
CA GLU A 25 1.12 -0.71 17.25
C GLU A 25 0.85 -1.30 18.65
N HIS A 26 0.08 -0.61 19.49
CA HIS A 26 -0.33 -1.14 20.78
C HIS A 26 -1.16 -2.42 20.62
N ALA A 27 -2.15 -2.42 19.72
CA ALA A 27 -2.97 -3.60 19.44
C ALA A 27 -2.17 -4.76 18.82
N LEU A 28 -1.19 -4.46 17.96
CA LEU A 28 -0.33 -5.47 17.32
C LEU A 28 0.57 -6.23 18.31
N ARG A 29 0.93 -5.63 19.44
CA ARG A 29 1.72 -6.32 20.48
C ARG A 29 1.00 -7.52 21.07
N ASP A 30 -0.33 -7.52 21.06
CA ASP A 30 -1.15 -8.65 21.52
C ASP A 30 -1.28 -9.75 20.45
N ILE A 31 -0.98 -9.44 19.18
CA ILE A 31 -1.06 -10.38 18.05
C ILE A 31 0.27 -11.11 17.83
N ARG A 32 1.40 -10.40 17.93
CA ARG A 32 2.74 -10.93 17.65
C ARG A 32 3.08 -12.24 18.40
N PRO A 33 2.72 -12.44 19.69
CA PRO A 33 2.99 -13.70 20.39
C PRO A 33 2.29 -14.91 19.76
N VAL A 34 1.16 -14.69 19.08
CA VAL A 34 0.32 -15.73 18.48
C VAL A 34 0.80 -16.09 17.07
N GLN A 35 1.42 -15.15 16.36
CA GLN A 35 1.76 -15.27 14.93
C GLN A 35 3.25 -15.55 14.66
N ASN A 36 4.14 -15.32 15.63
CA ASN A 36 5.58 -15.31 15.36
C ASN A 36 6.25 -16.69 15.37
N ASP A 37 6.41 -17.28 14.18
CA ASP A 37 7.56 -18.15 13.87
C ASP A 37 8.73 -17.23 13.46
N LYS A 38 9.64 -16.94 14.40
CA LYS A 38 10.80 -16.06 14.12
C LYS A 38 11.66 -16.65 13.00
N GLN A 39 11.81 -15.92 11.91
CA GLN A 39 12.76 -16.24 10.84
C GLN A 39 13.83 -15.15 10.78
N GLU A 40 15.11 -15.52 10.98
CA GLU A 40 16.20 -14.53 11.13
C GLU A 40 16.47 -13.70 9.86
N SER A 41 16.08 -14.20 8.69
CA SER A 41 16.43 -13.62 7.38
C SER A 41 15.32 -12.80 6.71
N VAL A 42 14.10 -12.78 7.24
CA VAL A 42 12.95 -12.10 6.64
C VAL A 42 12.15 -11.42 7.76
N PRO A 43 11.71 -10.16 7.59
CA PRO A 43 10.82 -9.54 8.57
C PRO A 43 9.54 -10.36 8.72
N ALA A 44 9.05 -10.53 9.94
CA ALA A 44 7.81 -11.25 10.23
C ALA A 44 6.55 -10.45 9.85
N GLU A 45 6.67 -9.13 9.68
CA GLU A 45 5.58 -8.23 9.36
C GLU A 45 6.05 -7.07 8.46
N ILE A 46 5.18 -6.63 7.55
CA ILE A 46 5.32 -5.39 6.78
C ILE A 46 4.08 -4.55 7.06
N ILE A 47 4.26 -3.28 7.40
CA ILE A 47 3.16 -2.40 7.83
C ILE A 47 3.24 -1.07 7.08
N TYR A 48 2.13 -0.67 6.47
CA TYR A 48 1.94 0.64 5.85
C TYR A 48 0.56 1.20 6.21
N ALA A 49 0.52 2.19 7.10
CA ALA A 49 -0.73 2.72 7.66
C ALA A 49 -1.60 1.61 8.28
N ASP A 50 -2.78 1.33 7.73
CA ASP A 50 -3.69 0.25 8.14
C ASP A 50 -3.45 -1.07 7.39
N ASP A 51 -2.68 -1.07 6.29
CA ASP A 51 -2.30 -2.28 5.57
C ASP A 51 -1.18 -3.00 6.34
N ILE A 52 -1.45 -4.23 6.79
CA ILE A 52 -0.52 -5.09 7.53
C ILE A 52 -0.43 -6.44 6.82
N ASP A 53 0.80 -6.85 6.50
CA ASP A 53 1.12 -8.16 5.97
C ASP A 53 1.95 -8.97 6.98
N PHE A 54 1.49 -10.18 7.31
CA PHE A 54 2.26 -11.14 8.11
C PHE A 54 3.00 -12.10 7.19
N ILE A 55 4.29 -12.30 7.45
CA ILE A 55 5.16 -13.15 6.63
C ILE A 55 5.63 -14.33 7.46
N GLY A 56 5.35 -15.54 6.96
CA GLY A 56 5.74 -16.77 7.62
C GLY A 56 5.62 -17.98 6.72
N LYS A 57 5.90 -19.17 7.28
CA LYS A 57 5.76 -20.45 6.57
C LYS A 57 4.31 -20.93 6.49
N LYS A 58 3.45 -20.38 7.34
CA LYS A 58 2.03 -20.70 7.44
C LYS A 58 1.24 -19.41 7.32
N ASP A 59 0.02 -19.53 6.83
CA ASP A 59 -0.93 -18.42 6.84
C ASP A 59 -1.19 -17.97 8.27
N ALA A 60 -1.30 -16.64 8.43
CA ALA A 60 -1.70 -16.06 9.69
C ALA A 60 -3.16 -16.44 10.01
N ASP A 61 -3.45 -16.71 11.27
CA ASP A 61 -4.82 -16.98 11.72
C ASP A 61 -5.64 -15.68 11.77
N VAL A 62 -6.31 -15.36 10.66
CA VAL A 62 -7.13 -14.15 10.49
C VAL A 62 -8.23 -14.06 11.54
N ASN A 63 -8.83 -15.18 11.95
CA ASN A 63 -9.91 -15.18 12.96
C ASN A 63 -9.39 -14.78 14.34
N SER A 64 -8.21 -15.30 14.70
CA SER A 64 -7.53 -14.93 15.95
C SER A 64 -7.13 -13.45 15.94
N ILE A 65 -6.62 -12.96 14.81
CA ILE A 65 -6.26 -11.55 14.61
C ILE A 65 -7.49 -10.65 14.75
N GLU A 66 -8.60 -10.97 14.06
CA GLU A 66 -9.83 -10.20 14.14
C GLU A 66 -10.37 -10.14 15.57
N LYS A 67 -10.36 -11.29 16.28
CA LYS A 67 -10.79 -11.36 17.68
C LYS A 67 -9.98 -10.43 18.58
N THR A 68 -8.66 -10.40 18.42
CA THR A 68 -7.75 -9.52 19.18
C THR A 68 -7.93 -8.06 18.79
N LEU A 69 -8.00 -7.72 17.50
CA LEU A 69 -8.22 -6.33 17.08
C LEU A 69 -9.57 -5.77 17.53
N LYS A 70 -10.60 -6.61 17.60
CA LYS A 70 -11.92 -6.22 18.08
C LYS A 70 -11.92 -5.79 19.56
N THR A 71 -11.02 -6.32 20.39
CA THR A 71 -10.87 -5.85 21.79
C THR A 71 -10.29 -4.45 21.86
N HIS A 72 -9.56 -4.04 20.82
CA HIS A 72 -9.01 -2.69 20.63
C HIS A 72 -9.91 -1.82 19.73
N CYS A 73 -11.21 -2.13 19.62
CA CYS A 73 -12.15 -1.36 18.78
C CYS A 73 -11.72 -1.22 17.30
N LEU A 74 -10.85 -2.10 16.81
CA LEU A 74 -10.40 -2.17 15.42
C LEU A 74 -11.16 -3.29 14.70
N LYS A 75 -11.45 -3.08 13.42
CA LYS A 75 -12.17 -4.04 12.58
C LYS A 75 -11.34 -4.40 11.36
N VAL A 76 -11.09 -5.69 11.16
CA VAL A 76 -10.43 -6.20 9.95
C VAL A 76 -11.40 -6.14 8.78
N ASN A 77 -10.91 -5.74 7.62
CA ASN A 77 -11.66 -5.85 6.37
C ASN A 77 -11.38 -7.21 5.73
N VAL A 78 -12.18 -8.21 6.10
CA VAL A 78 -12.03 -9.59 5.63
C VAL A 78 -12.14 -9.69 4.10
N ASP A 79 -13.03 -8.91 3.48
CA ASP A 79 -13.23 -8.90 2.02
C ASP A 79 -12.00 -8.41 1.25
N LYS A 80 -11.12 -7.64 1.91
CA LYS A 80 -9.86 -7.15 1.35
C LYS A 80 -8.63 -7.95 1.81
N THR A 81 -8.82 -8.94 2.68
CA THR A 81 -7.70 -9.74 3.19
C THR A 81 -7.27 -10.73 2.13
N GLU A 82 -5.99 -10.70 1.76
CA GLU A 82 -5.43 -11.51 0.68
C GLU A 82 -4.36 -12.47 1.22
N HIS A 83 -4.33 -13.69 0.68
CA HIS A 83 -3.28 -14.68 0.96
C HIS A 83 -2.37 -14.82 -0.25
N THR A 84 -1.07 -14.62 -0.06
CA THR A 84 -0.07 -14.75 -1.12
C THR A 84 0.94 -15.81 -0.75
N SER A 85 0.95 -16.91 -1.51
CA SER A 85 1.92 -17.98 -1.35
C SER A 85 3.09 -17.80 -2.32
N VAL A 86 4.26 -17.41 -1.81
CA VAL A 86 5.50 -17.31 -2.60
C VAL A 86 6.17 -18.68 -2.66
N ARG A 87 6.15 -19.32 -3.84
CA ARG A 87 6.79 -20.62 -4.07
C ARG A 87 7.66 -20.59 -5.32
N LYS A 88 8.57 -21.56 -5.46
CA LYS A 88 9.46 -21.66 -6.63
C LYS A 88 8.78 -22.31 -7.84
N ASP A 89 7.75 -23.12 -7.60
CA ASP A 89 6.99 -23.87 -8.60
C ASP A 89 5.82 -23.07 -9.20
N SER A 90 5.47 -21.92 -8.62
CA SER A 90 4.45 -21.00 -9.15
C SER A 90 5.03 -19.60 -9.34
N GLU A 91 4.52 -18.89 -10.35
CA GLU A 91 4.85 -17.50 -10.64
C GLU A 91 3.70 -16.53 -10.31
N ASP A 92 2.57 -17.01 -9.77
CA ASP A 92 1.37 -16.20 -9.55
C ASP A 92 1.63 -14.99 -8.65
N TRP A 93 2.48 -15.19 -7.64
CA TRP A 93 2.91 -14.16 -6.69
C TRP A 93 3.58 -12.97 -7.37
N LYS A 94 4.18 -13.12 -8.56
CA LYS A 94 4.83 -12.02 -9.28
C LYS A 94 3.88 -10.87 -9.61
N THR A 95 2.59 -11.17 -9.80
CA THR A 95 1.56 -10.17 -10.10
C THR A 95 0.82 -9.67 -8.86
N THR A 96 1.15 -10.19 -7.67
CA THR A 96 0.59 -9.67 -6.42
C THR A 96 1.05 -8.24 -6.21
N LYS A 97 0.11 -7.36 -5.87
CA LYS A 97 0.35 -5.94 -5.68
C LYS A 97 0.48 -5.60 -4.20
N LYS A 98 1.53 -4.86 -3.83
CA LYS A 98 1.74 -4.33 -2.47
C LYS A 98 2.14 -2.86 -2.57
N VAL A 99 1.41 -1.98 -1.87
CA VAL A 99 1.63 -0.51 -1.85
C VAL A 99 1.84 0.09 -3.26
N GLY A 100 1.13 -0.44 -4.26
CA GLY A 100 1.19 0.03 -5.65
C GLY A 100 2.25 -0.61 -6.55
N SER A 101 3.15 -1.44 -6.02
CA SER A 101 4.16 -2.18 -6.80
C SER A 101 3.78 -3.65 -6.93
N LEU A 102 4.22 -4.32 -8.00
CA LEU A 102 4.11 -5.78 -8.13
C LEU A 102 5.36 -6.47 -7.54
N LEU A 103 5.19 -7.66 -6.97
CA LEU A 103 6.32 -8.39 -6.36
C LEU A 103 7.34 -8.89 -7.40
N GLY A 104 6.89 -9.20 -8.62
CA GLY A 104 7.74 -9.61 -9.72
C GLY A 104 8.42 -8.43 -10.39
N SER A 105 9.74 -8.42 -10.46
CA SER A 105 10.49 -7.28 -10.99
C SER A 105 10.17 -6.99 -12.46
N LYS A 106 10.01 -8.03 -13.29
CA LYS A 106 9.70 -7.86 -14.72
C LYS A 106 8.28 -7.34 -14.90
N GLU A 107 7.35 -7.93 -14.15
CA GLU A 107 5.93 -7.59 -14.14
C GLU A 107 5.73 -6.15 -13.66
N ASP A 108 6.42 -5.74 -12.61
CA ASP A 108 6.38 -4.37 -12.09
C ASP A 108 6.94 -3.34 -13.08
N ILE A 109 8.05 -3.65 -13.76
CA ILE A 109 8.60 -2.79 -14.82
C ILE A 109 7.59 -2.61 -15.96
N GLU A 110 6.98 -3.70 -16.44
CA GLU A 110 5.97 -3.62 -17.51
C GLU A 110 4.71 -2.87 -17.05
N HIS A 111 4.26 -3.12 -15.83
CA HIS A 111 3.14 -2.39 -15.22
C HIS A 111 3.43 -0.88 -15.13
N ARG A 112 4.64 -0.48 -14.74
CA ARG A 112 5.04 0.94 -14.68
C ARG A 112 5.16 1.59 -16.05
N LYS A 113 5.64 0.88 -17.07
CA LYS A 113 5.58 1.35 -18.47
C LYS A 113 4.14 1.61 -18.89
N HIS A 114 3.25 0.69 -18.55
CA HIS A 114 1.82 0.83 -18.83
C HIS A 114 1.20 2.04 -18.09
N LEU A 115 1.46 2.20 -16.79
CA LEU A 115 0.99 3.36 -16.01
C LEU A 115 1.52 4.68 -16.57
N SER A 116 2.79 4.72 -16.99
CA SER A 116 3.39 5.91 -17.60
C SER A 116 2.72 6.26 -18.93
N LYS A 117 2.37 5.24 -19.74
CA LYS A 117 1.59 5.43 -20.97
C LYS A 117 0.19 5.97 -20.66
N ILE A 118 -0.49 5.46 -19.63
CA ILE A 118 -1.79 5.99 -19.19
C ILE A 118 -1.65 7.45 -18.76
N ALA A 119 -0.67 7.79 -17.92
CA ALA A 119 -0.43 9.15 -17.46
C ALA A 119 -0.17 10.11 -18.62
N PHE A 120 0.64 9.69 -19.59
CA PHE A 120 0.85 10.44 -20.82
C PHE A 120 -0.47 10.65 -21.59
N ASN A 121 -1.26 9.60 -21.78
CA ASN A 121 -2.51 9.68 -22.53
C ASN A 121 -3.57 10.57 -21.85
N LYS A 122 -3.63 10.59 -20.51
CA LYS A 122 -4.52 11.50 -19.75
C LYS A 122 -4.26 12.97 -20.05
N LEU A 123 -3.03 13.32 -20.40
CA LEU A 123 -2.61 14.69 -20.70
C LEU A 123 -2.59 15.00 -22.21
N THR A 124 -3.18 14.14 -23.05
CA THR A 124 -3.22 14.30 -24.52
C THR A 124 -3.71 15.67 -24.95
N ASN A 125 -4.73 16.21 -24.28
CA ASN A 125 -5.27 17.54 -24.57
C ASN A 125 -4.22 18.65 -24.37
N ILE A 126 -3.35 18.51 -23.36
CA ILE A 126 -2.26 19.46 -23.09
C ILE A 126 -1.17 19.32 -24.15
N TRP A 127 -0.80 18.08 -24.52
CA TRP A 127 0.20 17.82 -25.55
C TRP A 127 -0.20 18.42 -26.89
N LYS A 128 -1.45 18.16 -27.30
CA LYS A 128 -2.07 18.61 -28.56
C LYS A 128 -2.56 20.06 -28.54
N SER A 129 -2.48 20.77 -27.41
CA SER A 129 -3.02 22.14 -27.25
C SER A 129 -2.35 23.24 -28.10
N GLY A 130 -1.51 22.87 -29.08
CA GLY A 130 -0.74 23.81 -29.90
C GLY A 130 0.06 24.77 -29.02
N ASN A 131 -0.19 26.08 -29.23
CA ASN A 131 0.46 27.19 -28.51
C ASN A 131 -0.25 27.60 -27.20
N LYS A 132 -1.38 26.98 -26.82
CA LYS A 132 -2.09 27.33 -25.57
C LYS A 132 -1.26 27.02 -24.32
N THR A 133 -0.37 26.03 -24.41
CA THR A 133 0.56 25.68 -23.33
C THR A 133 1.99 25.85 -23.80
N LYS A 134 2.79 26.64 -23.08
CA LYS A 134 4.22 26.83 -23.37
C LYS A 134 4.96 25.49 -23.26
N GLN A 135 5.92 25.24 -24.16
CA GLN A 135 6.71 24.01 -24.19
C GLN A 135 7.43 23.74 -22.85
N LYS A 136 7.98 24.78 -22.21
CA LYS A 136 8.62 24.67 -20.88
C LYS A 136 7.65 24.09 -19.83
N THR A 137 6.39 24.49 -19.86
CA THR A 137 5.35 23.96 -18.96
C THR A 137 5.00 22.51 -19.31
N LYS A 138 4.89 22.17 -20.61
CA LYS A 138 4.66 20.78 -21.05
C LYS A 138 5.76 19.84 -20.55
N ILE A 139 7.03 20.26 -20.63
CA ILE A 139 8.17 19.47 -20.13
C ILE A 139 8.11 19.31 -18.60
N LYS A 140 7.77 20.37 -17.86
CA LYS A 140 7.59 20.28 -16.40
C LYS A 140 6.48 19.28 -16.02
N LEU A 141 5.34 19.34 -16.71
CA LEU A 141 4.23 18.42 -16.50
C LEU A 141 4.62 16.98 -16.82
N TYR A 142 5.34 16.74 -17.92
CA TYR A 142 5.86 15.43 -18.26
C TYR A 142 6.77 14.87 -17.15
N ASN A 143 7.75 15.65 -16.70
CA ASN A 143 8.67 15.22 -15.65
C ASN A 143 7.96 14.96 -14.31
N SER A 144 6.96 15.78 -13.97
CA SER A 144 6.26 15.67 -12.68
C SER A 144 5.21 14.56 -12.64
N LEU A 145 4.53 14.27 -13.77
CA LEU A 145 3.33 13.42 -13.78
C LEU A 145 3.50 12.13 -14.59
N VAL A 146 4.44 12.09 -15.55
CA VAL A 146 4.66 10.92 -16.41
C VAL A 146 5.98 10.24 -16.07
N LYS A 147 7.07 11.00 -15.91
CA LYS A 147 8.36 10.41 -15.54
C LYS A 147 8.35 9.88 -14.11
N SER A 148 7.65 10.54 -13.19
CA SER A 148 7.54 10.11 -11.78
C SER A 148 6.92 8.72 -11.63
N THR A 149 5.98 8.33 -12.50
CA THR A 149 5.38 6.99 -12.47
C THR A 149 6.33 5.89 -12.96
N THR A 150 7.37 6.24 -13.72
CA THR A 150 8.41 5.30 -14.14
C THR A 150 9.53 5.13 -13.10
N VAL A 151 9.84 6.18 -12.32
CA VAL A 151 11.11 6.32 -11.56
C VAL A 151 11.12 5.72 -10.15
N ALA A 152 10.00 5.31 -9.56
CA ALA A 152 10.03 4.65 -8.24
C ALA A 152 10.64 3.22 -8.23
N LEU A 153 11.53 2.92 -9.18
CA LEU A 153 12.39 1.72 -9.30
C LEU A 153 13.85 1.99 -8.84
N VAL A 154 14.20 3.22 -8.44
CA VAL A 154 15.58 3.61 -8.09
C VAL A 154 15.65 4.38 -6.76
N LEU A 155 14.80 4.05 -5.80
CA LEU A 155 14.98 4.48 -4.40
C LEU A 155 15.02 3.25 -3.51
#